data_AF-A0AA51QZ15-F1
#
_entry.id   AF-A0AA51QZ15-F1
#
_cell.length_a   1.000
_cell.length_b   1.000
_cell.length_c   1.000
_cell.angle_alpha   90.00
_cell.angle_beta   90.00
_cell.angle_gamma   90.00
#
_symmetry.space_group_name_H-M   'P 1'
#
loop_
_entity.id
_entity.type
_entity.pdbx_description
1 polymer ?
#
loop_
_entity_poly.entity_id
_entity_poly.type
_entity_poly.pdbx_seq_one_letter_code
_entity_poly.pdbx_strand_id
1 'polypeptide(L)'
;MHAVTTKTTKAPPRVPSLLTLARLATASAREPSRCPVPPGRETPLFWTSAAVIGCLLMTAGRHTASGLALDLPHRLLTREFGRGRVARFEDIDFPPSLTHEPTRRFLRETGLPEDAFPLSADTDGMALPTLAEHYGPHVPDAPAHLVRLGRLCDGADVVVDGATGGVSTWHPADPSPRPLTPDVSTLVFSVWLLHRTAAVEAVAGFEPT
;
A
#
# COMPACT_ATOMS: atom_id res chain seq x y z
N MET A 1 -37.30 20.55 53.28
CA MET A 1 -35.98 20.21 52.69
C MET A 1 -36.18 19.10 51.66
N HIS A 2 -36.30 19.43 50.36
CA HIS A 2 -36.20 18.45 49.29
C HIS A 2 -35.53 19.13 48.09
N ALA A 3 -34.27 18.76 47.84
CA ALA A 3 -33.49 19.26 46.72
C ALA A 3 -33.78 18.41 45.48
N VAL A 4 -34.31 19.04 44.43
CA VAL A 4 -34.45 18.43 43.10
C VAL A 4 -33.09 18.50 42.42
N THR A 5 -32.46 17.36 42.21
CA THR A 5 -31.19 17.25 41.49
C THR A 5 -31.45 17.20 39.98
N THR A 6 -31.06 18.25 39.26
CA THR A 6 -31.09 18.29 37.80
C THR A 6 -29.97 17.39 37.24
N LYS A 7 -30.36 16.43 36.40
CA LYS A 7 -29.44 15.48 35.75
C LYS A 7 -28.91 16.12 34.47
N THR A 8 -27.70 16.68 34.51
CA THR A 8 -27.02 17.26 33.35
C THR A 8 -26.61 16.17 32.35
N THR A 9 -27.25 16.13 31.19
CA THR A 9 -26.85 15.30 30.05
C THR A 9 -25.58 15.85 29.41
N LYS A 10 -24.49 15.09 29.50
CA LYS A 10 -23.19 15.36 28.86
C LYS A 10 -23.29 15.08 27.35
N ALA A 11 -23.10 16.12 26.53
CA ALA A 11 -23.05 15.99 25.08
C ALA A 11 -21.84 15.15 24.63
N PRO A 12 -21.95 14.33 23.57
CA PRO A 12 -20.83 13.56 23.05
C PRO A 12 -19.79 14.48 22.40
N PRO A 13 -18.49 14.13 22.44
CA PRO A 13 -17.43 14.95 21.85
C PRO A 13 -17.62 15.02 20.33
N ARG A 14 -17.70 16.25 19.79
CA ARG A 14 -17.72 16.52 18.36
C ARG A 14 -16.37 16.10 17.76
N VAL A 15 -16.39 15.03 16.97
CA VAL A 15 -15.26 14.61 16.15
C VAL A 15 -14.98 15.73 15.14
N PRO A 16 -13.76 16.25 15.04
CA PRO A 16 -13.44 17.31 14.09
C PRO A 16 -13.64 16.80 12.65
N SER A 17 -14.16 17.66 11.78
CA SER A 17 -14.34 17.31 10.37
C SER A 17 -13.00 16.97 9.71
N LEU A 18 -13.02 16.10 8.70
CA LEU A 18 -11.87 15.68 7.89
C LEU A 18 -10.98 16.85 7.44
N LEU A 19 -11.58 17.98 7.10
CA LEU A 19 -10.88 19.21 6.69
C LEU A 19 -10.07 19.85 7.82
N THR A 20 -10.51 19.70 9.07
CA THR A 20 -9.86 20.28 10.25
C THR A 20 -8.62 19.49 10.64
N LEU A 21 -8.68 18.16 10.55
CA LEU A 21 -7.53 17.29 10.83
C LEU A 21 -6.43 17.45 9.77
N ALA A 22 -6.81 17.58 8.49
CA ALA A 22 -5.87 17.87 7.42
C ALA A 22 -5.13 19.21 7.63
N ARG A 23 -5.84 20.26 8.06
CA ARG A 23 -5.23 21.58 8.31
C ARG A 23 -4.29 21.61 9.53
N LEU A 24 -4.60 20.86 10.59
CA LEU A 24 -3.76 20.81 11.78
C LEU A 24 -2.43 20.10 11.52
N ALA A 25 -2.41 19.06 10.69
CA ALA A 25 -1.18 18.39 10.28
C ALA A 25 -0.26 19.32 9.45
N THR A 26 -0.83 20.23 8.65
CA THR A 26 -0.06 21.13 7.77
C THR A 26 0.60 22.32 8.48
N ALA A 27 0.26 22.62 9.73
CA ALA A 27 0.78 23.80 10.42
C ALA A 27 2.17 23.60 11.07
N SER A 28 2.66 22.35 11.18
CA SER A 28 3.82 22.04 12.04
C SER A 28 5.16 21.83 11.30
N ALA A 29 5.20 21.83 9.97
CA ALA A 29 6.43 21.49 9.24
C ALA A 29 6.92 22.66 8.38
N ARG A 30 7.60 23.61 9.02
CA ARG A 30 8.33 24.69 8.35
C ARG A 30 9.82 24.53 8.67
N GLU A 31 10.54 23.76 7.85
CA GLU A 31 11.99 23.92 7.60
C GLU A 31 12.37 23.03 6.39
N PRO A 32 13.12 23.52 5.37
CA PRO A 32 13.34 22.78 4.13
C PRO A 32 14.69 22.06 4.10
N SER A 33 14.71 20.75 3.84
CA SER A 33 15.93 20.03 3.45
C SER A 33 16.00 19.89 1.93
N ARG A 34 17.12 20.34 1.36
CA ARG A 34 17.42 20.43 -0.07
C ARG A 34 17.82 19.07 -0.65
N CYS A 35 17.03 18.54 -1.57
CA CYS A 35 17.49 17.67 -2.64
C CYS A 35 17.26 18.41 -3.98
N PRO A 36 18.17 18.30 -4.98
CA PRO A 36 18.00 19.00 -6.25
C PRO A 36 16.89 18.30 -7.06
N VAL A 37 15.79 19.01 -7.28
CA VAL A 37 14.70 18.59 -8.18
C VAL A 37 15.05 19.06 -9.60
N PRO A 38 14.94 18.22 -10.64
CA PRO A 38 15.06 18.68 -12.02
C PRO A 38 13.91 19.65 -12.33
N PRO A 39 14.17 20.79 -13.01
CA PRO A 39 13.18 21.84 -13.17
C PRO A 39 12.06 21.38 -14.12
N GLY A 40 10.81 21.42 -13.65
CA GLY A 40 9.64 21.22 -14.52
C GLY A 40 8.38 20.62 -13.91
N ARG A 41 8.34 20.25 -12.63
CA ARG A 41 7.10 19.76 -11.98
C ARG A 41 7.04 20.18 -10.52
N GLU A 42 6.27 21.22 -10.22
CA GLU A 42 5.96 21.62 -8.84
C GLU A 42 4.48 21.36 -8.52
N THR A 43 4.10 20.08 -8.42
CA THR A 43 3.20 19.68 -7.32
C THR A 43 4.09 19.09 -6.24
N PRO A 44 4.17 19.71 -5.05
CA PRO A 44 5.19 19.33 -4.09
C PRO A 44 4.82 17.96 -3.50
N LEU A 45 5.78 17.03 -3.57
CA LEU A 45 5.72 15.62 -3.11
C LEU A 45 5.03 15.40 -1.75
N PHE A 46 4.87 16.44 -0.92
CA PHE A 46 4.26 16.36 0.40
C PHE A 46 2.75 16.06 0.37
N TRP A 47 1.99 16.47 -0.66
CA TRP A 47 0.54 16.17 -0.71
C TRP A 47 0.26 14.71 -1.02
N THR A 48 1.00 14.14 -1.97
CA THR A 48 0.97 12.72 -2.32
C THR A 48 1.44 11.86 -1.14
N SER A 49 2.48 12.34 -0.44
CA SER A 49 2.95 11.71 0.80
C SER A 49 1.90 11.78 1.93
N ALA A 50 1.20 12.91 2.10
CA ALA A 50 0.20 13.08 3.16
C ALA A 50 -1.06 12.21 2.97
N ALA A 51 -1.50 12.00 1.72
CA ALA A 51 -2.62 11.10 1.43
C ALA A 51 -2.28 9.64 1.74
N VAL A 52 -1.07 9.21 1.39
CA VAL A 52 -0.54 7.88 1.70
C VAL A 52 -0.35 7.71 3.21
N ILE A 53 0.26 8.69 3.89
CA ILE A 53 0.42 8.72 5.36
C ILE A 53 -0.95 8.66 6.05
N GLY A 54 -1.95 9.39 5.56
CA GLY A 54 -3.31 9.37 6.09
C GLY A 54 -3.99 7.99 5.95
N CYS A 55 -3.76 7.28 4.85
CA CYS A 55 -4.28 5.93 4.65
C CYS A 55 -3.58 4.92 5.57
N LEU A 56 -2.25 4.98 5.66
CA LEU A 56 -1.44 4.11 6.53
C LEU A 56 -1.79 4.29 8.02
N LEU A 57 -2.10 5.52 8.46
CA LEU A 57 -2.54 5.80 9.82
C LEU A 57 -3.97 5.32 10.11
N MET A 58 -4.84 5.25 9.09
CA MET A 58 -6.23 4.80 9.23
C MET A 58 -6.38 3.28 9.30
N THR A 59 -5.42 2.53 8.76
CA THR A 59 -5.44 1.06 8.66
C THR A 59 -4.70 0.36 9.79
N ALA A 60 -3.90 1.07 10.58
CA ALA A 60 -3.12 0.48 11.67
C ALA A 60 -4.04 -0.18 12.73
N GLY A 61 -4.06 -1.52 12.75
CA GLY A 61 -4.69 -2.33 13.80
C GLY A 61 -6.18 -2.68 13.58
N ARG A 62 -6.74 -2.43 12.40
CA ARG A 62 -8.11 -2.87 12.06
C ARG A 62 -8.04 -4.06 11.13
N HIS A 63 -8.55 -5.21 11.55
CA HIS A 63 -8.82 -6.32 10.65
C HIS A 63 -10.29 -6.25 10.22
N THR A 64 -10.51 -6.34 8.92
CA THR A 64 -11.85 -6.40 8.32
C THR A 64 -12.36 -7.85 8.31
N ALA A 65 -13.50 -8.09 7.67
CA ALA A 65 -14.06 -9.44 7.56
C ALA A 65 -13.13 -10.41 6.80
N SER A 66 -12.28 -9.90 5.91
CA SER A 66 -11.27 -10.70 5.21
C SER A 66 -10.04 -11.05 6.06
N GLY A 67 -9.84 -10.39 7.20
CA GLY A 67 -8.63 -10.51 8.01
C GLY A 67 -7.49 -9.57 7.58
N LEU A 68 -7.66 -8.84 6.48
CA LEU A 68 -6.74 -7.78 6.04
C LEU A 68 -7.17 -6.42 6.61
N ALA A 69 -6.33 -5.40 6.41
CA ALA A 69 -6.57 -4.05 6.84
C ALA A 69 -7.69 -3.34 6.07
N LEU A 70 -7.91 -3.73 4.81
CA LEU A 70 -8.92 -3.17 3.92
C LEU A 70 -9.65 -4.27 3.12
N ASP A 71 -10.99 -4.20 3.10
CA ASP A 71 -11.81 -4.99 2.18
C ASP A 71 -11.94 -4.25 0.84
N LEU A 72 -10.98 -4.47 -0.06
CA LEU A 72 -11.01 -3.89 -1.40
C LEU A 72 -11.93 -4.72 -2.32
N PRO A 73 -12.94 -4.10 -2.97
CA PRO A 73 -13.79 -4.84 -3.90
C PRO A 73 -13.04 -5.15 -5.19
N HIS A 74 -13.13 -6.40 -5.68
CA HIS A 74 -12.47 -6.86 -6.91
C HIS A 74 -12.69 -5.94 -8.13
N ARG A 75 -13.86 -5.30 -8.23
CA ARG A 75 -14.19 -4.40 -9.35
C ARG A 75 -13.42 -3.09 -9.32
N LEU A 76 -12.85 -2.68 -8.18
CA LEU A 76 -12.12 -1.43 -8.04
C LEU A 76 -10.91 -1.41 -8.99
N LEU A 77 -10.04 -2.41 -8.87
CA LEU A 77 -8.81 -2.48 -9.65
C LEU A 77 -9.10 -2.73 -11.12
N THR A 78 -10.03 -3.64 -11.42
CA THR A 78 -10.41 -3.93 -12.81
C THR A 78 -11.03 -2.73 -13.53
N ARG A 79 -11.72 -1.83 -12.83
CA ARG A 79 -12.24 -0.58 -13.42
C ARG A 79 -11.14 0.45 -13.65
N GLU A 80 -10.16 0.53 -12.75
CA GLU A 80 -9.09 1.52 -12.82
C GLU A 80 -8.00 1.13 -13.83
N PHE A 81 -7.48 -0.10 -13.70
CA PHE A 81 -6.34 -0.58 -14.48
C PHE A 81 -6.74 -1.36 -15.74
N GLY A 82 -8.01 -1.81 -15.80
CA GLY A 82 -8.49 -2.72 -16.84
C GLY A 82 -8.40 -4.20 -16.45
N ARG A 83 -9.09 -5.06 -17.19
CA ARG A 83 -9.20 -6.51 -16.89
C ARG A 83 -7.89 -7.28 -17.06
N GLY A 84 -7.05 -6.89 -18.01
CA GLY A 84 -5.80 -7.58 -18.36
C GLY A 84 -4.55 -6.90 -17.81
N ARG A 85 -4.67 -6.13 -16.72
CA ARG A 85 -3.57 -5.41 -16.04
C ARG A 85 -3.59 -5.65 -14.53
N VAL A 86 -4.33 -6.67 -14.11
CA VAL A 86 -4.49 -7.08 -12.72
C VAL A 86 -4.28 -8.58 -12.69
N ALA A 87 -3.09 -8.98 -12.28
CA ALA A 87 -2.70 -10.37 -12.12
C ALA A 87 -3.51 -11.01 -10.99
N ARG A 88 -4.14 -12.14 -11.28
CA ARG A 88 -4.79 -13.00 -10.29
C ARG A 88 -4.11 -14.36 -10.33
N PHE A 89 -4.10 -15.00 -9.17
CA PHE A 89 -3.36 -16.22 -8.95
C PHE A 89 -4.30 -17.33 -8.50
N GLU A 90 -4.04 -18.53 -8.99
CA GLU A 90 -4.69 -19.75 -8.51
C GLU A 90 -3.90 -20.36 -7.35
N ASP A 91 -4.50 -21.31 -6.63
CA ASP A 91 -3.86 -21.90 -5.45
C ASP A 91 -2.53 -22.62 -5.77
N ILE A 92 -2.37 -23.06 -7.02
CA ILE A 92 -1.16 -23.69 -7.56
C ILE A 92 -0.03 -22.69 -7.85
N ASP A 93 -0.36 -21.42 -8.03
CA ASP A 93 0.60 -20.35 -8.32
C ASP A 93 1.26 -19.82 -7.05
N PHE A 94 0.75 -20.21 -5.87
CA PHE A 94 1.29 -19.79 -4.59
C PHE A 94 2.38 -20.75 -4.10
N PRO A 95 3.53 -20.23 -3.66
CA PRO A 95 4.57 -21.06 -3.08
C PRO A 95 4.07 -21.68 -1.76
N PRO A 96 4.60 -22.84 -1.33
CA PRO A 96 4.19 -23.49 -0.09
C PRO A 96 4.39 -22.63 1.16
N SER A 97 5.32 -21.67 1.12
CA SER A 97 5.60 -20.76 2.23
C SER A 97 4.52 -19.69 2.42
N LEU A 98 3.74 -19.37 1.38
CA LEU A 98 2.59 -18.48 1.52
C LEU A 98 1.44 -19.26 2.16
N THR A 99 1.35 -19.22 3.48
CA THR A 99 0.31 -19.91 4.27
C THR A 99 -0.74 -18.95 4.81
N HIS A 100 -0.49 -17.64 4.74
CA HIS A 100 -1.41 -16.61 5.19
C HIS A 100 -2.64 -16.53 4.30
N GLU A 101 -3.71 -17.21 4.74
CA GLU A 101 -4.98 -17.36 4.01
C GLU A 101 -5.62 -16.03 3.57
N PRO A 102 -5.66 -14.96 4.37
CA PRO A 102 -6.17 -13.66 3.92
C PRO A 102 -5.42 -13.12 2.69
N THR A 103 -4.09 -13.28 2.64
CA THR A 103 -3.27 -12.84 1.51
C THR A 103 -3.56 -13.68 0.26
N ARG A 104 -3.62 -15.01 0.40
CA ARG A 104 -3.98 -15.91 -0.72
C ARG A 104 -5.32 -15.54 -1.33
N ARG A 105 -6.35 -15.38 -0.49
CA ARG A 105 -7.69 -15.00 -0.93
C ARG A 105 -7.70 -13.68 -1.68
N PHE A 106 -7.00 -12.68 -1.17
CA PHE A 106 -6.91 -11.38 -1.82
C PHE A 106 -6.25 -11.47 -3.20
N LEU A 107 -5.15 -12.21 -3.32
CA LEU A 107 -4.44 -12.39 -4.59
C LEU A 107 -5.26 -13.20 -5.61
N ARG A 108 -6.07 -14.14 -5.16
CA ARG A 108 -6.99 -14.92 -6.02
C ARG A 108 -8.19 -14.11 -6.49
N GLU A 109 -8.85 -13.39 -5.59
CA GLU A 109 -10.14 -12.74 -5.88
C GLU A 109 -9.97 -11.30 -6.40
N THR A 110 -9.10 -10.52 -5.76
CA THR A 110 -8.89 -9.10 -6.07
C THR A 110 -7.71 -8.91 -7.03
N GLY A 111 -6.58 -9.56 -6.76
CA GLY A 111 -5.39 -9.54 -7.59
C GLY A 111 -4.42 -8.38 -7.30
N LEU A 112 -3.32 -8.36 -8.05
CA LEU A 112 -2.24 -7.38 -7.97
C LEU A 112 -2.16 -6.57 -9.28
N PRO A 113 -2.09 -5.23 -9.24
CA PRO A 113 -1.84 -4.45 -10.44
C PRO A 113 -0.47 -4.76 -11.04
N GLU A 114 -0.41 -5.05 -12.34
CA GLU A 114 0.83 -5.48 -13.01
C GLU A 114 1.84 -4.34 -13.17
N ASP A 115 1.39 -3.19 -13.65
CA ASP A 115 2.24 -2.04 -13.95
C ASP A 115 1.58 -0.77 -13.40
N ALA A 116 1.67 -0.57 -12.10
CA ALA A 116 1.03 0.54 -11.42
C ALA A 116 2.04 1.27 -10.53
N PHE A 117 2.52 2.42 -10.99
CA PHE A 117 3.51 3.21 -10.28
C PHE A 117 3.13 3.40 -8.79
N PRO A 118 4.05 3.14 -7.84
CA PRO A 118 5.48 2.83 -8.02
C PRO A 118 5.80 1.33 -8.14
N LEU A 119 4.81 0.45 -8.15
CA LEU A 119 4.97 -1.00 -8.18
C LEU A 119 4.92 -1.53 -9.62
N SER A 120 5.95 -2.27 -10.01
CA SER A 120 5.92 -3.15 -11.18
C SER A 120 5.91 -4.58 -10.67
N ALA A 121 4.76 -5.25 -10.80
CA ALA A 121 4.63 -6.66 -10.48
C ALA A 121 5.23 -7.48 -11.61
N ASP A 122 6.19 -8.31 -11.24
CA ASP A 122 6.98 -9.13 -12.17
C ASP A 122 6.24 -10.45 -12.43
N THR A 123 5.01 -10.30 -12.92
CA THR A 123 4.07 -11.40 -13.14
C THR A 123 3.83 -11.56 -14.62
N ASP A 124 4.74 -12.25 -15.31
CA ASP A 124 4.53 -12.74 -16.68
C ASP A 124 3.47 -13.87 -16.73
N GLY A 125 2.43 -13.81 -15.89
CA GLY A 125 1.43 -14.87 -15.72
C GLY A 125 1.97 -16.15 -15.05
N MET A 126 3.09 -16.04 -14.34
CA MET A 126 3.79 -17.15 -13.68
C MET A 126 3.50 -17.20 -12.17
N ALA A 127 3.78 -18.35 -11.55
CA ALA A 127 3.73 -18.54 -10.11
C ALA A 127 4.56 -17.50 -9.35
N LEU A 128 4.12 -17.12 -8.14
CA LEU A 128 4.84 -16.15 -7.31
C LEU A 128 6.12 -16.78 -6.75
N PRO A 129 7.30 -16.24 -7.08
CA PRO A 129 8.55 -16.77 -6.55
C PRO A 129 8.80 -16.27 -5.13
N THR A 130 9.38 -17.14 -4.31
CA THR A 130 10.07 -16.71 -3.08
C THR A 130 11.38 -15.98 -3.43
N LEU A 131 11.93 -15.19 -2.50
CA LEU A 131 13.25 -14.57 -2.72
C LEU A 131 14.34 -15.62 -2.96
N ALA A 132 14.26 -16.75 -2.25
CA ALA A 132 15.16 -17.90 -2.45
C ALA A 132 15.11 -18.43 -3.88
N GLU A 133 13.92 -18.56 -4.46
CA GLU A 133 13.73 -19.03 -5.84
C GLU A 133 14.14 -17.96 -6.86
N HIS A 134 13.81 -16.68 -6.62
CA HIS A 134 14.11 -15.59 -7.53
C HIS A 134 15.62 -15.35 -7.69
N TYR A 135 16.36 -15.30 -6.58
CA TYR A 135 17.81 -15.06 -6.62
C TYR A 135 18.63 -16.34 -6.81
N GLY A 136 18.10 -17.48 -6.36
CA GLY A 136 18.78 -18.76 -6.43
C GLY A 136 20.20 -18.69 -5.84
N PRO A 137 21.22 -19.24 -6.50
CA PRO A 137 22.58 -19.28 -5.97
C PRO A 137 23.29 -17.91 -5.94
N HIS A 138 22.74 -16.87 -6.58
CA HIS A 138 23.39 -15.55 -6.66
C HIS A 138 23.34 -14.79 -5.33
N VAL A 139 22.32 -15.07 -4.51
CA VAL A 139 22.20 -14.53 -3.16
C VAL A 139 22.02 -15.71 -2.21
N PRO A 140 23.13 -16.29 -1.70
CA PRO A 140 23.08 -17.28 -0.64
C PRO A 140 22.27 -16.72 0.53
N ASP A 141 21.42 -17.56 1.13
CA ASP A 141 20.56 -17.20 2.27
C ASP A 141 19.40 -16.23 1.98
N ALA A 142 19.04 -16.03 0.71
CA ALA A 142 17.80 -15.34 0.36
C ALA A 142 16.59 -16.02 1.05
N PRO A 143 15.70 -15.27 1.74
CA PRO A 143 14.65 -15.86 2.56
C PRO A 143 13.60 -16.65 1.75
N ALA A 144 13.41 -17.93 2.07
CA ALA A 144 12.40 -18.79 1.43
C ALA A 144 10.95 -18.50 1.87
N HIS A 145 10.77 -17.78 2.98
CA HIS A 145 9.44 -17.41 3.49
C HIS A 145 8.94 -16.05 2.96
N LEU A 146 9.81 -15.26 2.32
CA LEU A 146 9.45 -13.99 1.72
C LEU A 146 9.10 -14.21 0.26
N VAL A 147 7.85 -13.95 -0.09
CA VAL A 147 7.31 -14.11 -1.44
C VAL A 147 7.37 -12.77 -2.14
N ARG A 148 7.98 -12.73 -3.33
CA ARG A 148 8.16 -11.50 -4.09
C ARG A 148 6.89 -11.18 -4.86
N LEU A 149 6.35 -9.98 -4.62
CA LEU A 149 5.17 -9.45 -5.31
C LEU A 149 5.55 -8.59 -6.53
N GLY A 150 6.74 -8.01 -6.51
CA GLY A 150 7.21 -7.12 -7.57
C GLY A 150 8.39 -6.30 -7.13
N ARG A 151 8.61 -5.16 -7.79
CA ARG A 151 9.71 -4.25 -7.55
C ARG A 151 9.25 -2.79 -7.59
N LEU A 152 9.86 -1.97 -6.75
CA LEU A 152 9.70 -0.52 -6.74
C LEU A 152 10.68 0.14 -7.72
N CYS A 153 10.41 1.38 -8.13
CA CYS A 153 11.26 2.13 -9.06
C CYS A 153 12.70 2.39 -8.55
N ASP A 154 12.93 2.30 -7.24
CA ASP A 154 14.26 2.41 -6.62
C ASP A 154 15.07 1.10 -6.66
N GLY A 155 14.49 0.03 -7.22
CA GLY A 155 15.11 -1.29 -7.34
C GLY A 155 14.82 -2.23 -6.17
N ALA A 156 14.17 -1.78 -5.10
CA ALA A 156 13.80 -2.63 -3.98
C ALA A 156 12.69 -3.62 -4.36
N ASP A 157 12.84 -4.88 -3.96
CA ASP A 157 11.78 -5.87 -4.13
C ASP A 157 10.69 -5.64 -3.07
N VAL A 158 9.45 -5.70 -3.50
CA VAL A 158 8.29 -5.73 -2.60
C VAL A 158 7.97 -7.17 -2.29
N VAL A 159 7.99 -7.51 -1.01
CA VAL A 159 7.83 -8.88 -0.55
C VAL A 159 6.73 -8.98 0.50
N VAL A 160 6.09 -10.14 0.55
CA VAL A 160 5.16 -10.51 1.61
C VAL A 160 5.73 -11.66 2.43
N ASP A 161 5.66 -11.55 3.75
CA ASP A 161 5.94 -12.67 4.64
C ASP A 161 4.82 -13.71 4.52
N GLY A 162 5.20 -14.92 4.12
CA GLY A 162 4.26 -15.97 3.79
C GLY A 162 3.40 -16.45 4.97
N ALA A 163 3.87 -16.30 6.21
CA ALA A 163 3.15 -16.75 7.41
C ALA A 163 2.24 -15.65 7.98
N THR A 164 2.70 -14.40 7.97
CA THR A 164 2.02 -13.27 8.64
C THR A 164 1.25 -12.37 7.67
N GLY A 165 1.55 -12.42 6.37
CA GLY A 165 0.97 -11.52 5.38
C GLY A 165 1.53 -10.09 5.40
N GLY A 166 2.51 -9.81 6.26
CA GLY A 166 3.15 -8.50 6.36
C GLY A 166 3.94 -8.15 5.11
N VAL A 167 3.84 -6.91 4.64
CA VAL A 167 4.52 -6.46 3.41
C VAL A 167 5.72 -5.57 3.76
N SER A 168 6.86 -5.89 3.16
CA SER A 168 8.13 -5.20 3.38
C SER A 168 8.84 -4.93 2.06
N THR A 169 9.81 -4.03 2.07
CA THR A 169 10.83 -3.94 1.02
C THR A 169 12.06 -4.74 1.41
N TRP A 170 12.74 -5.30 0.41
CA TRP A 170 13.97 -6.05 0.59
C TRP A 170 14.94 -5.74 -0.57
N HIS A 171 16.24 -5.76 -0.28
CA HIS A 171 17.27 -5.54 -1.29
C HIS A 171 18.49 -6.44 -1.03
N PRO A 172 19.13 -7.04 -2.04
CA PRO A 172 20.29 -7.93 -1.84
C PRO A 172 21.44 -7.30 -1.06
N ALA A 173 21.67 -5.99 -1.26
CA ALA A 173 22.73 -5.24 -0.58
C ALA A 173 22.41 -4.89 0.88
N ASP A 174 21.15 -4.96 1.29
CA ASP A 174 20.69 -4.78 2.68
C ASP A 174 19.62 -5.85 2.97
N PRO A 175 20.03 -7.08 3.34
CA PRO A 175 19.14 -8.24 3.39
C PRO A 175 18.15 -8.20 4.57
N SER A 176 18.02 -7.05 5.23
CA SER A 176 17.10 -6.77 6.32
C SER A 176 15.77 -6.27 5.75
N PRO A 177 14.66 -7.04 5.82
CA PRO A 177 13.37 -6.56 5.34
C PRO A 177 12.94 -5.29 6.10
N ARG A 178 12.53 -4.26 5.37
CA ARG A 178 12.01 -3.01 5.94
C ARG A 178 10.49 -2.97 5.79
N PRO A 179 9.72 -2.87 6.89
CA PRO A 179 8.27 -2.82 6.81
C PRO A 179 7.77 -1.70 5.87
N LEU A 180 6.86 -2.05 4.96
CA LEU A 180 6.30 -1.14 3.97
C LEU A 180 4.81 -0.87 4.24
N THR A 181 4.01 -1.93 4.29
CA THR A 181 2.58 -1.85 4.63
C THR A 181 2.17 -3.02 5.53
N PRO A 182 1.10 -2.87 6.33
CA PRO A 182 0.62 -3.96 7.18
C PRO A 182 0.30 -5.24 6.41
N ASP A 183 -0.22 -5.11 5.20
CA ASP A 183 -0.55 -6.23 4.31
C ASP A 183 -0.70 -5.79 2.85
N VAL A 184 -1.04 -6.76 1.98
CA VAL A 184 -1.26 -6.58 0.54
C VAL A 184 -2.45 -5.69 0.21
N SER A 185 -3.50 -5.65 1.04
CA SER A 185 -4.65 -4.78 0.78
C SER A 185 -4.28 -3.31 0.90
N THR A 186 -3.44 -2.99 1.90
CA THR A 186 -2.94 -1.62 2.11
C THR A 186 -1.97 -1.23 1.00
N LEU A 187 -1.07 -2.13 0.60
CA LEU A 187 -0.16 -1.93 -0.53
C LEU A 187 -0.93 -1.55 -1.80
N VAL A 188 -1.89 -2.38 -2.18
CA VAL A 188 -2.65 -2.20 -3.42
C VAL A 188 -3.52 -0.96 -3.37
N PHE A 189 -4.10 -0.64 -2.21
CA PHE A 189 -4.86 0.60 -2.04
C PHE A 189 -3.97 1.84 -2.20
N SER A 190 -2.76 1.83 -1.64
CA SER A 190 -1.78 2.92 -1.81
C SER A 190 -1.38 3.10 -3.27
N VAL A 191 -1.08 2.00 -3.98
CA VAL A 191 -0.76 2.03 -5.42
C VAL A 191 -1.94 2.59 -6.23
N TRP A 192 -3.16 2.13 -5.97
CA TRP A 192 -4.36 2.66 -6.62
C TRP A 192 -4.55 4.17 -6.38
N LEU A 193 -4.34 4.63 -5.15
CA LEU A 193 -4.47 6.04 -4.79
C LEU A 193 -3.45 6.90 -5.56
N LEU A 194 -2.20 6.44 -5.64
CA LEU A 194 -1.11 7.11 -6.36
C LEU A 194 -1.40 7.16 -7.87
N HIS A 195 -1.83 6.05 -8.46
CA HIS A 195 -2.25 6.00 -9.86
C HIS A 195 -3.37 7.02 -10.15
N ARG A 196 -4.39 7.06 -9.30
CA ARG A 196 -5.52 7.97 -9.48
C ARG A 196 -5.11 9.43 -9.37
N THR A 197 -4.19 9.78 -8.46
CA THR A 197 -3.69 11.16 -8.36
C THR A 197 -2.96 11.60 -9.62
N ALA A 198 -2.12 10.72 -10.21
CA ALA A 198 -1.42 11.01 -11.46
C ALA A 198 -2.39 11.16 -12.65
N ALA A 199 -3.44 10.34 -12.71
CA ALA A 199 -4.46 10.44 -13.77
C ALA A 199 -5.24 11.76 -13.70
N VAL A 200 -5.57 12.25 -12.50
CA VAL A 200 -6.25 13.54 -12.32
C VAL A 200 -5.35 14.70 -12.76
N GLU A 201 -4.05 14.65 -12.48
CA GLU A 201 -3.09 15.66 -12.94
C GLU A 201 -2.95 15.69 -14.47
N ALA A 202 -2.95 14.52 -15.13
CA ALA A 202 -2.88 14.42 -16.58
C ALA A 202 -4.13 15.03 -17.26
N VAL A 203 -5.32 14.75 -16.74
CA VAL A 203 -6.58 15.31 -17.26
C VAL A 203 -6.71 16.81 -17.00
N ALA A 204 -6.05 17.33 -15.97
CA ALA A 204 -6.00 18.76 -15.66
C ALA A 204 -5.11 19.57 -16.64
N GLY A 205 -4.54 18.96 -17.67
CA GLY A 205 -3.87 19.67 -18.77
C GLY A 205 -2.41 20.06 -18.50
N PHE A 206 -1.72 19.37 -17.61
CA PHE A 206 -0.26 19.40 -17.61
C PHE A 206 0.26 18.54 -18.77
N GLU A 207 0.31 19.13 -19.97
CA GLU A 207 0.93 18.54 -21.17
C GLU A 207 2.38 18.12 -20.88
N PRO A 208 2.80 16.89 -21.22
CA PRO A 208 4.19 16.45 -21.08
C PRO A 208 5.04 17.16 -22.15
N THR A 209 5.89 18.09 -21.72
CA THR A 209 7.00 18.57 -22.54
C THR A 209 8.21 17.67 -22.36
#